data_AF-A0A4Q4CTH8-F1
#
_entry.id   AF-A0A4Q4CTH8-F1
#
_cell.length_a   1.000
_cell.length_b   1.000
_cell.length_c   1.000
_cell.angle_alpha   90.00
_cell.angle_beta   90.00
_cell.angle_gamma   90.00
#
_symmetry.space_group_name_H-M   'P 1'
#
loop_
_entity.id
_entity.type
_entity.pdbx_description
1 polymer ?
#
loop_
_entity_poly.entity_id
_entity_poly.type
_entity_poly.pdbx_seq_one_letter_code
_entity_poly.pdbx_strand_id
1 'polypeptide(L)' 'MEPELVVPTMEAIRRWSGVSVPNAAARHGLADHVALIAEIEALRGTMVFEDEPSSFEAALRELQEPAR' A
#
# COMPACT_ATOMS: atom_id res chain seq x y z
N MET A 1 24.35 7.96 -4.44
CA MET A 1 23.84 6.79 -5.19
C MET A 1 22.33 6.84 -5.08
N GLU A 2 21.62 6.62 -6.18
CA GLU A 2 20.16 6.65 -6.15
C GLU A 2 19.61 5.40 -5.45
N PRO A 3 18.60 5.52 -4.57
CA PRO A 3 18.06 4.36 -3.86
C PRO A 3 17.48 3.32 -4.83
N GLU A 4 17.65 2.03 -4.51
CA GLU A 4 17.21 0.91 -5.36
C GLU A 4 15.71 0.94 -5.70
N LEU A 5 14.90 1.53 -4.81
CA LEU A 5 13.45 1.61 -4.95
C LEU A 5 12.97 2.65 -5.99
N VAL A 6 13.80 3.63 -6.36
CA VAL A 6 13.35 4.75 -7.21
C VAL A 6 13.00 4.28 -8.61
N VAL A 7 13.88 3.56 -9.30
CA VAL A 7 13.64 3.12 -10.69
C VAL A 7 12.44 2.17 -10.82
N PRO A 8 12.32 1.09 -10.02
CA PRO A 8 11.16 0.20 -10.08
C PRO A 8 9.83 0.92 -9.81
N THR A 9 9.81 1.88 -8.88
CA THR A 9 8.61 2.64 -8.55
C THR A 9 8.19 3.55 -9.70
N MET A 10 9.15 4.19 -10.38
CA MET A 10 8.89 4.99 -11.59
C MET A 10 8.29 4.14 -12.72
N GLU A 11 8.78 2.92 -12.91
CA GLU A 11 8.24 1.99 -13.89
C GLU A 11 6.82 1.52 -13.54
N ALA A 12 6.55 1.27 -12.25
CA ALA A 12 5.22 0.91 -11.77
C ALA A 12 4.23 2.07 -11.98
N ILE A 13 4.59 3.30 -11.61
CA ILE A 13 3.78 4.51 -11.82
C ILE A 13 3.46 4.63 -13.32
N ARG A 14 4.47 4.54 -14.19
CA ARG A 14 4.25 4.62 -15.64
C ARG A 14 3.30 3.53 -16.14
N ARG A 15 3.49 2.29 -15.69
CA ARG A 15 2.70 1.14 -16.14
C ARG A 15 1.23 1.23 -15.72
N TRP A 16 0.97 1.62 -14.47
CA TRP A 16 -0.38 1.54 -13.90
C TRP A 16 -1.15 2.86 -13.95
N SER A 17 -0.46 4.00 -13.96
CA SER A 17 -1.09 5.34 -13.99
C SER A 17 -0.87 6.10 -15.29
N GLY A 18 0.00 5.61 -16.19
CA GLY A 18 0.35 6.31 -17.43
C GLY A 18 1.21 7.56 -17.22
N VAL A 19 1.60 7.87 -15.97
CA VAL A 19 2.38 9.06 -15.64
C VAL A 19 3.87 8.76 -15.74
N SER A 20 4.61 9.57 -16.50
CA SER A 20 6.07 9.62 -16.43
C SER A 20 6.51 10.67 -15.42
N VAL A 21 7.53 10.37 -14.61
CA VAL A 21 8.11 11.36 -13.69
C VAL A 21 8.55 12.61 -14.46
N PRO A 22 8.01 13.79 -14.14
CA PRO A 22 8.11 14.96 -15.02
C PRO A 22 9.44 15.72 -14.88
N ASN A 23 10.18 15.56 -13.78
CA ASN A 23 11.42 16.29 -13.53
C ASN A 23 12.31 15.61 -12.46
N ALA A 24 13.54 16.13 -12.30
CA ALA A 24 14.50 15.63 -11.32
C ALA A 24 14.05 15.80 -9.87
N ALA A 25 13.26 16.84 -9.55
CA ALA A 25 12.75 17.05 -8.20
C ALA A 25 11.76 15.95 -7.80
N ALA A 26 10.86 15.55 -8.70
CA ALA A 26 9.95 14.44 -8.49
C ALA A 26 10.70 13.10 -8.33
N ARG A 27 11.79 12.90 -9.07
CA ARG A 27 12.68 11.74 -8.90
C ARG A 27 13.36 11.72 -7.54
N HIS A 28 13.87 12.87 -7.08
CA HIS A 28 14.49 12.97 -5.75
C HIS A 28 13.47 12.81 -4.63
N GLY A 29 12.25 13.34 -4.78
CA GLY A 29 11.18 13.17 -3.80
C GLY A 29 10.79 11.71 -3.53
N LEU A 30 10.96 10.81 -4.51
CA LEU A 30 10.79 9.36 -4.27
C LEU A 30 11.82 8.81 -3.28
N ALA A 31 13.05 9.33 -3.29
CA ALA A 31 14.09 8.91 -2.35
C ALA A 31 13.71 9.26 -0.91
N ASP A 32 13.02 10.38 -0.70
CA ASP A 32 12.57 10.83 0.62
C ASP A 32 11.54 9.88 1.24
N HIS A 33 10.85 9.07 0.44
CA HIS A 33 9.84 8.11 0.91
C HIS A 33 10.41 6.76 1.29
N VAL A 34 11.69 6.48 1.00
CA VAL A 34 12.32 5.19 1.35
C VAL A 34 12.28 4.93 2.86
N ALA A 35 12.60 5.94 3.67
CA ALA A 35 12.55 5.84 5.13
C ALA A 35 11.11 5.59 5.61
N LEU A 36 10.14 6.35 5.09
CA LEU A 36 8.73 6.20 5.43
C LEU A 36 8.18 4.82 5.06
N ILE A 37 8.55 4.29 3.89
CA ILE A 37 8.16 2.94 3.47
C ILE A 37 8.71 1.90 4.45
N ALA A 38 9.99 2.01 4.83
CA ALA A 38 10.60 1.09 5.79
C ALA A 38 9.92 1.16 7.17
N GLU A 39 9.58 2.37 7.64
CA GLU A 39 8.82 2.57 8.87
C GLU A 39 7.44 1.90 8.81
N ILE A 40 6.71 2.04 7.70
CA ILE A 40 5.41 1.39 7.50
C ILE A 40 5.55 -0.14 7.40
N GLU A 41 6.59 -0.63 6.72
CA GLU A 41 6.87 -2.07 6.64
C GLU A 41 7.17 -2.69 8.00
N ALA A 42 7.84 -1.95 8.88
CA ALA A 42 8.08 -2.39 10.26
C ALA A 42 6.80 -2.55 11.09
N LEU A 43 5.72 -1.84 10.71
CA LEU A 43 4.39 -1.99 11.33
C LEU A 43 3.59 -3.18 10.78
N ARG A 44 4.09 -3.86 9.73
CA ARG A 44 3.40 -4.99 9.13
C ARG A 44 3.29 -6.14 10.14
N GLY A 45 2.05 -6.53 10.46
CA GLY A 45 1.78 -7.60 11.43
C GLY A 45 1.87 -7.16 12.90
N THR A 46 2.18 -5.89 13.18
CA THR A 46 2.11 -5.33 14.54
C THR A 46 0.75 -4.70 14.82
N MET A 47 0.04 -4.30 13.77
CA MET A 47 -1.32 -3.76 13.89
C MET A 47 -2.32 -4.90 13.86
N VAL A 48 -3.10 -5.03 14.93
CA VAL A 48 -4.32 -5.85 14.96
C VAL A 48 -5.43 -4.95 14.41
N PHE A 49 -6.00 -5.32 13.28
CA PHE A 49 -7.24 -4.70 12.80
C PHE A 49 -8.37 -5.09 13.75
N GLU A 50 -9.35 -4.21 13.98
CA GLU A 50 -10.48 -4.49 14.89
C GLU A 50 -11.19 -5.80 14.50
N ASP A 51 -11.71 -6.53 15.49
CA ASP A 51 -12.45 -7.80 15.34
C ASP A 51 -13.81 -7.64 14.61
N GLU A 52 -14.00 -6.60 13.81
CA GLU A 52 -15.06 -6.58 12.81
C GLU A 52 -14.78 -7.67 11.77
N PRO A 53 -15.81 -8.29 11.14
CA PRO A 53 -15.62 -9.43 10.27
C PRO A 53 -14.69 -9.08 9.10
N SER A 54 -13.41 -9.41 9.26
CA SER A 54 -12.33 -9.07 8.33
C SER A 54 -12.41 -9.85 7.02
N SER A 55 -13.36 -10.78 6.91
CA SER A 55 -13.69 -11.50 5.68
C SER A 55 -15.15 -11.29 5.28
N PHE A 56 -15.35 -11.22 3.97
CA PHE A 56 -16.68 -11.11 3.35
C PHE A 56 -17.62 -12.23 3.83
N GLU A 57 -17.11 -13.44 4.02
CA GLU A 57 -17.88 -14.60 4.48
C GLU A 57 -18.30 -14.50 5.95
N ALA A 58 -17.56 -13.77 6.80
CA ALA A 58 -17.94 -13.53 8.18
C ALA A 58 -19.07 -12.47 8.25
N ALA A 59 -18.95 -11.39 7.47
CA ALA A 59 -19.98 -10.37 7.35
C ALA A 59 -21.29 -10.95 6.77
N LEU A 60 -21.20 -11.86 5.79
CA LEU A 60 -22.36 -12.50 5.19
C LEU A 60 -23.14 -13.39 6.17
N ARG A 61 -22.45 -14.02 7.13
CA ARG A 61 -23.09 -14.85 8.17
C ARG A 61 -23.76 -14.00 9.24
N GLU A 62 -23.14 -12.90 9.63
CA GLU A 62 -23.72 -11.98 10.62
C GLU A 62 -25.01 -11.32 10.09
N LEU A 63 -25.06 -11.05 8.79
CA LEU A 63 -26.21 -10.46 8.12
C LEU A 63 -27.29 -11.47 7.70
N GLN A 64 -27.11 -12.77 7.96
CA GLN A 64 -28.11 -13.78 7.62
C GLN A 64 -29.28 -13.75 8.61
N GLU A 65 -30.51 -13.67 8.09
CA GLU A 65 -31.71 -13.81 8.93
C GLU A 65 -31.78 -15.22 9.55
N PRO A 66 -32.17 -15.35 10.84
CA PRO A 66 -32.25 -16.64 11.49
C PRO A 66 -33.27 -17.55 10.78
N ALA A 67 -32.86 -18.81 10.57
CA ALA A 67 -33.72 -19.81 9.97
C ALA A 67 -34.98 -20.00 10.82
N ARG A 68 -36.14 -19.90 10.15
CA ARG A 68 -37.48 -20.10 10.74
C ARG A 68 -37.72 -21.55 11.13
#